data_AF-A0A820QES2-F1
#
_entry.id   AF-A0A820QES2-F1
#
_cell.length_a   1.000
_cell.length_b   1.000
_cell.length_c   1.000
_cell.angle_alpha   90.00
_cell.angle_beta   90.00
_cell.angle_gamma   90.00
#
_symmetry.space_group_name_H-M   'P 1'
#
loop_
_entity.id
_entity.type
_entity.pdbx_description
1 polymer ?
#
loop_
_entity_poly.entity_id
_entity_poly.type
_entity_poly.pdbx_seq_one_letter_code
_entity_poly.pdbx_strand_id
1 'polypeptide(L)' 'MSSSSVATNNASSKDEDVAFWLHNKLGSHVDLWSSFSISSTLTQEHLLSIKSILWSLDTLVKVKLLLSFIHIPKRNINE' A
#
# COMPACT_ATOMS: atom_id res chain seq x y z
N MET A 1 4.77 17.35 37.96
CA MET A 1 4.55 18.32 36.86
C MET A 1 5.35 17.84 35.67
N SER A 2 4.77 17.99 34.48
CA SER A 2 5.33 17.74 33.13
C SER A 2 5.00 16.39 32.49
N SER A 3 4.06 16.51 31.55
CA SER A 3 3.52 15.56 30.58
C SER A 3 4.45 15.30 29.38
N SER A 4 4.03 14.36 28.51
CA SER A 4 4.40 14.19 27.08
C SER A 4 5.70 13.38 26.85
N SER A 5 5.83 12.40 25.96
CA SER A 5 5.09 11.94 24.78
C SER A 5 5.49 10.49 24.48
N VAL A 6 4.57 9.52 24.46
CA VAL A 6 4.81 8.20 23.83
C VAL A 6 3.52 7.77 23.14
N ALA A 7 3.19 8.43 22.04
CA ALA A 7 2.06 8.04 21.18
C ALA A 7 2.43 8.03 19.69
N THR A 8 3.72 8.07 19.34
CA THR A 8 4.19 8.22 17.95
C THR A 8 4.73 6.93 17.31
N ASN A 9 5.03 5.88 18.08
CA ASN A 9 5.77 4.73 17.54
C ASN A 9 4.90 3.67 16.83
N ASN A 10 3.57 3.76 16.89
CA ASN A 10 2.71 2.70 16.36
C ASN A 10 2.25 2.95 14.90
N ALA A 11 2.42 4.18 14.40
CA ALA A 11 2.06 4.53 13.03
C ALA A 11 3.18 4.15 12.04
N SER A 12 4.45 4.41 12.38
CA SER A 12 5.60 4.12 11.51
C SER A 12 5.78 2.63 11.24
N SER A 13 5.63 1.76 12.26
CA SER A 13 5.80 0.32 12.06
C SER A 13 4.75 -0.28 11.11
N LYS A 14 3.49 0.16 11.20
CA LYS A 14 2.43 -0.30 10.28
C LYS A 14 2.68 0.17 8.85
N ASP A 15 3.14 1.40 8.71
CA ASP A 15 3.48 2.02 7.44
C ASP A 15 4.67 1.29 6.77
N GLU A 16 5.68 0.91 7.55
CA GLU A 16 6.82 0.08 7.09
C GLU A 16 6.38 -1.34 6.68
N ASP A 17 5.51 -1.98 7.47
CA ASP A 17 4.97 -3.31 7.16
C ASP A 17 4.20 -3.32 5.84
N VAL A 18 3.39 -2.27 5.60
CA VAL A 18 2.63 -2.12 4.35
C VAL A 18 3.54 -1.82 3.17
N ALA A 19 4.58 -1.00 3.35
CA ALA A 19 5.58 -0.74 2.32
C ALA A 19 6.30 -2.03 1.90
N PHE A 20 6.72 -2.83 2.88
CA PHE A 20 7.38 -4.11 2.64
C PHE A 20 6.45 -5.13 1.99
N TRP A 21 5.20 -5.23 2.47
CA TRP A 21 4.19 -6.08 1.85
C TRP A 21 3.94 -5.69 0.38
N LEU A 22 3.85 -4.39 0.09
CA LEU A 22 3.63 -3.90 -1.26
C LEU A 22 4.84 -4.15 -2.16
N HIS A 23 6.05 -3.99 -1.63
CA HIS A 23 7.28 -4.37 -2.34
C HIS A 23 7.34 -5.88 -2.59
N ASN A 24 6.90 -6.72 -1.65
CA ASN A 24 6.85 -8.17 -1.87
C ASN A 24 5.85 -8.55 -2.97
N LYS A 25 4.72 -7.84 -3.06
CA LYS A 25 3.69 -8.10 -4.07
C LYS A 25 4.00 -7.50 -5.45
N LEU A 26 4.62 -6.32 -5.50
CA LEU A 26 4.78 -5.53 -6.72
C LEU A 26 6.25 -5.30 -7.12
N GLY A 27 7.21 -5.54 -6.25
CA GLY A 27 8.64 -5.27 -6.45
C GLY A 27 9.37 -6.18 -7.44
N SER A 28 8.72 -7.25 -7.93
CA SER A 28 9.33 -8.11 -8.97
C SER A 28 9.60 -7.31 -10.25
N HIS A 29 10.86 -7.08 -10.62
CA HIS A 29 11.20 -6.38 -11.86
C HIS A 29 10.91 -7.18 -13.14
N VAL A 30 10.63 -8.48 -13.00
CA VAL A 30 10.41 -9.41 -14.13
C VAL A 30 8.98 -9.30 -14.65
N ASP A 31 8.00 -9.17 -13.76
CA ASP A 31 6.59 -9.08 -14.11
C ASP A 31 6.14 -7.62 -14.02
N LEU A 32 6.21 -6.90 -15.15
CA LEU A 32 5.77 -5.50 -15.21
C LEU A 32 4.27 -5.36 -14.91
N TRP A 33 3.49 -6.40 -15.20
CA TRP A 33 2.04 -6.41 -14.99
C TRP A 33 1.76 -6.86 -13.57
N SER A 34 0.89 -6.13 -12.86
CA SER A 34 0.48 -6.54 -11.53
C SER A 34 -0.21 -7.91 -11.65
N SER A 35 0.28 -8.92 -10.95
CA SER A 35 -0.42 -10.21 -10.89
C SER A 35 -1.87 -9.95 -10.49
N PHE A 36 -2.85 -10.50 -11.22
CA PHE A 36 -4.30 -10.30 -10.98
C PHE A 36 -4.72 -10.55 -9.51
N SER A 37 -3.88 -11.24 -8.74
CA SER A 37 -4.01 -11.46 -7.31
C SER A 37 -3.96 -10.19 -6.45
N ILE A 38 -3.21 -9.15 -6.81
CA ILE A 38 -3.03 -7.98 -5.92
C ILE A 38 -4.31 -7.17 -5.78
N SER A 39 -5.07 -6.99 -6.87
CA SER A 39 -6.36 -6.30 -6.87
C SER A 39 -7.40 -7.00 -5.98
N SER A 40 -7.28 -8.31 -5.78
CA SER A 40 -8.15 -9.07 -4.86
C SER A 40 -7.72 -8.93 -3.39
N THR A 41 -6.44 -8.66 -3.12
CA THR A 41 -5.90 -8.46 -1.76
C THR A 41 -5.85 -7.00 -1.31
N LEU A 42 -6.09 -6.07 -2.23
CA LEU A 42 -6.22 -4.64 -1.95
C LEU A 42 -7.56 -4.39 -1.25
N THR A 43 -7.51 -4.30 0.08
CA THR A 43 -8.64 -3.92 0.93
C THR A 43 -8.62 -2.41 1.19
N GLN A 44 -9.74 -1.85 1.65
CA GLN A 44 -9.85 -0.44 2.01
C GLN A 44 -8.83 -0.02 3.08
N GLU A 45 -8.56 -0.90 4.05
CA GLU A 45 -7.54 -0.66 5.08
C GLU A 45 -6.14 -0.53 4.48
N HIS A 46 -5.77 -1.42 3.56
CA HIS A 46 -4.49 -1.35 2.87
C HIS A 46 -4.39 -0.06 2.03
N LEU A 47 -5.47 0.38 1.38
CA LEU A 47 -5.49 1.63 0.63
C LEU A 47 -5.25 2.86 1.52
N LEU A 48 -5.84 2.88 2.71
CA LEU A 48 -5.64 3.97 3.67
C LEU A 48 -4.21 4.01 4.18
N SER A 49 -3.61 2.87 4.50
CA SER A 49 -2.20 2.79 4.89
C SER A 49 -1.27 3.18 3.75
N ILE A 50 -1.52 2.67 2.53
CA ILE A 50 -0.75 3.03 1.33
C ILE A 50 -0.81 4.54 1.08
N LYS A 51 -1.95 5.20 1.32
CA LYS A 51 -2.08 6.65 1.17
C LYS A 51 -1.12 7.43 2.09
N SER A 52 -0.85 6.93 3.30
CA SER A 52 0.13 7.52 4.23
C SER A 52 1.57 7.41 3.69
N ILE A 53 1.92 6.24 3.15
CA ILE A 53 3.29 5.92 2.72
C ILE A 53 3.57 6.14 1.23
N LEU A 54 2.58 6.59 0.46
CA LEU A 54 2.63 6.62 -1.01
C LEU A 54 3.88 7.35 -1.50
N TRP A 55 4.31 8.39 -0.79
CA TRP A 55 5.45 9.22 -1.17
C TRP A 55 6.78 8.48 -1.00
N SER A 56 6.89 7.60 0.01
CA SER A 56 8.08 6.82 0.34
C SER A 56 8.28 5.57 -0.52
N LEU A 57 7.28 5.20 -1.34
CA LEU A 57 7.36 4.01 -2.20
C LEU A 57 8.20 4.24 -3.46
N ASP A 58 8.84 3.18 -3.95
CA ASP A 58 9.55 3.18 -5.23
C ASP A 58 8.63 3.50 -6.41
N THR A 59 9.19 4.19 -7.41
CA THR A 59 8.47 4.57 -8.64
C THR A 59 7.86 3.36 -9.35
N LEU A 60 8.56 2.22 -9.39
CA LEU A 60 8.04 0.99 -9.98
C LEU A 60 6.80 0.48 -9.24
N VAL A 61 6.86 0.46 -7.90
CA VAL A 61 5.76 0.01 -7.05
C VAL A 61 4.54 0.91 -7.21
N LYS A 62 4.75 2.24 -7.31
CA LYS A 62 3.69 3.23 -7.59
C LYS A 62 2.97 2.95 -8.92
N VAL A 63 3.72 2.74 -10.00
CA VAL A 63 3.15 2.48 -11.33
C VAL A 63 2.35 1.18 -11.34
N LYS A 64 2.88 0.12 -10.71
CA LYS A 64 2.18 -1.16 -10.64
C LYS A 64 0.96 -1.13 -9.74
N LEU A 65 0.99 -0.37 -8.64
CA LEU A 65 -0.17 -0.14 -7.79
C LEU A 65 -1.27 0.56 -8.58
N LEU A 66 -0.92 1.60 -9.35
CA LEU A 66 -1.87 2.30 -10.21
C LEU A 66 -2.46 1.35 -11.27
N LEU A 67 -1.64 0.50 -11.87
CA LEU A 67 -2.09 -0.51 -12.83
C LEU A 67 -3.04 -1.52 -12.18
N SER A 68 -2.78 -1.89 -10.92
CA SER A 68 -3.64 -2.77 -10.13
C SER A 68 -5.03 -2.18 -9.94
N PHE A 69 -5.16 -0.86 -9.81
CA PHE A 69 -6.46 -0.18 -9.68
C PHE A 69 -7.31 -0.28 -10.94
N ILE A 70 -6.70 -0.36 -12.12
CA ILE A 70 -7.43 -0.57 -13.39
C ILE A 70 -8.07 -1.97 -13.40
N HIS A 71 -7.45 -2.94 -12.72
CA HIS A 71 -7.99 -4.29 -12.58
C HIS A 71 -9.04 -4.43 -11.48
N ILE A 72 -9.21 -3.44 -10.59
CA ILE A 72 -10.26 -3.50 -9.56
C ILE A 72 -11.62 -3.28 -10.25
N PRO A 73 -12.50 -4.30 -10.32
CA PRO A 73 -13.81 -4.11 -10.91
C PRO A 73 -14.58 -3.06 -10.11
N LYS A 74 -15.21 -2.09 -10.81
CA LYS A 74 -15.95 -0.94 -10.22
C LYS A 74 -16.94 -1.31 -9.11
N ARG A 75 -17.32 -2.58 -9.00
CA ARG A 75 -18.20 -3.13 -7.97
C ARG A 75 -17.61 -3.08 -6.54
N ASN A 76 -16.28 -3.02 -6.39
CA ASN A 76 -15.62 -2.84 -5.08
C ASN A 76 -15.32 -1.36 -4.76
N ILE A 77 -15.68 -0.42 -5.64
CA ILE A 77 -15.58 1.03 -5.41
C ILE A 77 -16.98 1.54 -5.02
N ASN A 78 -17.58 0.93 -4.00
CA ASN A 78 -18.83 1.41 -3.44
C ASN A 78 -18.54 1.99 -2.05
N GLU A 79 -18.83 3.31 -1.96
CA GLU A 79 -18.81 4.24 -0.81
C GLU A 79 -17.45 4.78 -0.33
#